data_AF-A0A959FUY7-F1
#
_entry.id   AF-A0A959FUY7-F1
#
_cell.length_a   1.000
_cell.length_b   1.000
_cell.length_c   1.000
_cell.angle_alpha   90.00
_cell.angle_beta   90.00
_cell.angle_gamma   90.00
#
_symmetry.space_group_name_H-M   'P 1'
#
loop_
_entity.id
_entity.type
_entity.pdbx_description
1 polymer ?
#
loop_
_entity_poly.entity_id
_entity_poly.type
_entity_poly.pdbx_seq_one_letter_code
_entity_poly.pdbx_strand_id
1 'polypeptide(L)' 'MANTLHPLKVTALRQETPDAVSVSFGVPDDLKEKFQYTQGQYLTLAFTIDGNEERRAYSMCSAP' A
#
# COMPACT_ATOMS: atom_id res chain seq x y z
N MET A 1 -11.80 -8.91 -13.19
CA MET A 1 -12.44 -7.84 -12.41
C MET A 1 -11.45 -6.68 -12.34
N ALA A 2 -11.88 -5.45 -12.61
CA ALA A 2 -10.96 -4.33 -12.81
C ALA A 2 -10.31 -3.91 -11.47
N ASN A 3 -9.04 -4.27 -11.25
CA ASN A 3 -8.23 -3.71 -10.17
C ASN A 3 -7.98 -2.24 -10.47
N THR A 4 -8.83 -1.38 -9.92
CA THR A 4 -8.68 0.06 -10.02
C THR A 4 -7.54 0.48 -9.10
N LEU A 5 -6.53 1.15 -9.65
CA LEU A 5 -5.46 1.74 -8.86
C LEU A 5 -5.95 3.05 -8.26
N HIS A 6 -5.71 3.25 -6.97
CA HIS A 6 -6.04 4.46 -6.26
C HIS A 6 -4.74 5.16 -5.83
N PRO A 7 -4.50 6.42 -6.24
CA PRO A 7 -3.33 7.16 -5.77
C PRO A 7 -3.50 7.48 -4.29
N LEU A 8 -2.60 6.96 -3.45
CA LEU A 8 -2.56 7.24 -2.02
C LEU A 8 -1.28 8.01 -1.67
N LYS A 9 -1.40 8.94 -0.72
CA LYS A 9 -0.26 9.72 -0.24
C LYS A 9 0.48 8.93 0.84
N VAL A 10 1.80 8.85 0.74
CA VAL A 10 2.63 8.37 1.84
C VAL A 10 2.59 9.42 2.96
N THR A 11 2.16 9.00 4.14
CA THR A 11 2.02 9.87 5.32
C THR A 11 3.17 9.69 6.30
N ALA A 12 3.74 8.49 6.35
CA ALA A 12 4.91 8.19 7.17
C ALA A 12 5.78 7.11 6.52
N LEU A 13 7.07 7.20 6.80
CA LEU A 13 8.07 6.17 6.51
C LEU A 13 8.82 5.91 7.81
N ARG A 14 8.91 4.65 8.22
CA ARG A 14 9.64 4.24 9.42
C ARG A 14 10.66 3.17 9.05
N GLN A 15 11.92 3.42 9.39
CA GLN A 15 12.95 2.39 9.32
C GLN A 15 12.73 1.39 10.46
N GLU A 16 12.53 0.13 10.14
CA GLU A 16 12.38 -0.94 11.15
C GLU A 16 13.71 -1.66 11.35
N THR A 17 14.40 -1.99 10.26
CA THR A 17 15.72 -2.68 10.25
C THR A 17 16.60 -2.06 9.17
N PRO A 18 17.91 -2.40 9.06
CA PRO A 18 18.76 -1.88 7.98
C PRO A 18 18.24 -2.18 6.56
N ASP A 19 17.44 -3.22 6.41
CA ASP A 19 16.90 -3.74 5.15
C ASP A 19 15.38 -3.63 5.01
N ALA A 20 14.66 -3.13 6.03
CA ALA A 20 13.20 -3.02 6.00
C ALA A 20 12.67 -1.66 6.48
N VAL A 21 11.63 -1.21 5.78
CA VAL A 21 10.87 0.00 6.10
C VAL A 21 9.38 -0.30 6.15
N SER A 22 8.69 0.32 7.10
CA SER A 22 7.24 0.41 7.14
C SER A 22 6.79 1.69 6.44
N VAL A 23 5.81 1.57 5.54
CA VAL A 23 5.22 2.71 4.80
C VAL A 23 3.76 2.85 5.22
N SER A 24 3.36 4.05 5.64
CA SER A 24 1.96 4.34 5.96
C SER A 24 1.32 5.19 4.87
N PHE A 25 0.14 4.76 4.40
CA PHE A 25 -0.64 5.48 3.41
C PHE A 25 -1.81 6.20 4.05
N GLY A 26 -2.00 7.47 3.70
CA GLY A 26 -3.19 8.21 4.09
C GLY A 26 -4.34 7.82 3.17
N VAL A 27 -5.33 7.12 3.70
CA VAL A 27 -6.55 6.73 2.99
C VAL A 27 -7.59 7.85 3.14
N PRO A 28 -8.00 8.51 2.04
CA PRO A 28 -9.10 9.48 2.02
C PRO A 28 -10.42 8.89 2.54
N ASP A 29 -11.29 9.73 3.10
CA ASP A 29 -12.56 9.27 3.70
C ASP A 29 -13.46 8.51 2.72
N ASP A 30 -13.49 8.91 1.46
CA ASP A 30 -14.24 8.28 0.37
C ASP A 30 -13.71 6.89 -0.03
N LEU A 31 -12.48 6.55 0.39
CA LEU A 31 -11.84 5.27 0.10
C LEU A 31 -11.72 4.36 1.34
N LYS A 32 -12.05 4.84 2.54
CA LYS A 32 -11.90 4.07 3.79
C LYS A 32 -12.56 2.70 3.72
N GLU A 33 -13.80 2.61 3.24
CA GLU A 33 -14.53 1.33 3.13
C GLU A 33 -13.84 0.34 2.18
N LYS A 34 -13.22 0.82 1.11
CA LYS A 34 -12.53 -0.04 0.14
C LYS A 34 -11.20 -0.60 0.65
N PHE A 35 -10.55 0.12 1.55
CA PHE A 35 -9.28 -0.27 2.14
C PHE A 35 -9.43 -0.94 3.51
N GLN A 36 -10.66 -1.20 3.97
CA GLN A 36 -10.88 -2.17 5.04
C GLN A 36 -10.47 -3.55 4.53
N TYR A 37 -9.67 -4.25 5.32
CA TYR A 37 -9.14 -5.55 4.95
C TYR A 37 -9.35 -6.56 6.08
N THR A 38 -9.31 -7.83 5.72
CA THR A 38 -9.31 -8.96 6.64
C THR A 38 -7.95 -9.66 6.60
N GLN A 39 -7.62 -10.40 7.66
CA GLN A 39 -6.36 -11.11 7.77
C GLN A 39 -6.13 -12.07 6.57
N GLY A 40 -4.91 -12.08 6.04
CA GLY A 40 -4.55 -12.89 4.87
C GLY A 40 -4.77 -12.20 3.52
N GLN A 41 -5.36 -10.99 3.49
CA GLN A 41 -5.40 -10.17 2.30
C GLN A 41 -4.08 -9.40 2.06
N TYR A 42 -3.88 -8.97 0.83
CA TYR A 42 -2.73 -8.17 0.39
C TYR A 42 -3.18 -7.09 -0.59
N LEU A 43 -2.31 -6.11 -0.80
CA LEU A 43 -2.50 -5.01 -1.74
C LEU A 43 -1.44 -5.11 -2.83
N THR A 44 -1.81 -4.73 -4.04
CA THR A 44 -0.85 -4.52 -5.13
C THR A 44 -0.50 -3.05 -5.18
N LEU A 45 0.76 -2.73 -4.91
CA LEU A 45 1.31 -1.40 -5.12
C LEU A 45 1.83 -1.32 -6.55
N ALA A 46 1.46 -0.25 -7.24
CA ALA A 46 2.01 0.10 -8.55
C ALA A 46 2.87 1.35 -8.39
N PHE A 47 4.07 1.33 -8.94
CA PHE A 47 5.02 2.43 -8.88
C PHE A 47 5.83 2.51 -10.16
N THR A 48 6.25 3.71 -10.52
CA THR A 48 7.13 3.94 -11.67
C THR A 48 8.56 4.07 -11.17
N ILE A 49 9.43 3.13 -11.56
CA ILE A 49 10.88 3.16 -11.26
C ILE A 49 11.60 3.22 -12.61
N ASP A 50 12.48 4.21 -12.78
CA ASP A 50 13.27 4.40 -14.01
C ASP A 50 12.41 4.44 -15.29
N GLY A 51 11.20 4.98 -15.20
CA GLY A 51 10.24 5.07 -16.31
C GLY A 51 9.44 3.79 -16.58
N ASN A 52 9.68 2.71 -15.83
CA ASN A 52 8.95 1.45 -15.96
C ASN A 52 7.91 1.30 -14.84
N GLU A 53 6.70 0.85 -15.20
CA GLU A 53 5.67 0.53 -14.22
C GLU A 53 5.95 -0.86 -13.62
N GLU A 54 6.17 -0.87 -12.32
CA GLU A 54 6.40 -2.06 -11.53
C GLU A 54 5.20 -2.29 -10.61
N ARG A 55 4.78 -3.55 -10.48
CA ARG A 55 3.64 -3.94 -9.64
C ARG A 55 4.07 -5.02 -8.68
N ARG A 56 3.91 -4.77 -7.39
CA ARG A 56 4.32 -5.72 -6.34
C ARG A 56 3.21 -5.91 -5.30
N ALA A 57 3.02 -7.15 -4.89
CA ALA A 57 2.10 -7.51 -3.84
C ALA A 57 2.77 -7.37 -2.47
N TYR A 58 2.12 -6.69 -1.54
CA TYR A 58 2.56 -6.55 -0.15
C TYR A 58 1.41 -6.89 0.79
N SER A 59 1.69 -7.69 1.81
CA SER A 59 0.76 -7.95 2.92
C SER A 59 0.77 -6.80 3.92
N MET A 60 -0.35 -6.56 4.60
CA MET A 60 -0.44 -5.50 5.60
C MET A 60 0.32 -5.94 6.85
N CYS A 61 1.19 -5.09 7.38
CA CYS A 61 1.91 -5.35 8.63
C CYS A 61 1.16 -4.82 9.87
N SER A 62 -0.01 -4.20 9.68
CA SER A 62 -0.91 -3.70 10.73
C SER A 62 -2.09 -4.64 10.95
N ALA A 63 -2.65 -4.62 12.16
CA ALA A 63 -3.97 -5.22 12.42
C ALA A 63 -5.08 -4.40 11.73
N PRO A 64 -6.12 -5.05 11.19
CA PRO A 64 -7.29 -4.37 10.64
C PRO A 64 -8.11 -3.64 11.71
#